data_AF-A0A9W6DR98-F1
#
_entry.id   AF-A0A9W6DR98-F1
#
_cell.length_a   1.000
_cell.length_b   1.000
_cell.length_c   1.000
_cell.angle_alpha   90.00
_cell.angle_beta   90.00
_cell.angle_gamma   90.00
#
_symmetry.space_group_name_H-M   'P 1'
#
loop_
_entity.id
_entity.type
_entity.pdbx_description
1 polymer ?
#
loop_
_entity_poly.entity_id
_entity_poly.type
_entity_poly.pdbx_seq_one_letter_code
_entity_poly.pdbx_strand_id
1 'polypeptide(L)'
;MAFTTLWKRLSSRQLNITIQIFSLIAIFFEGYDQGVMGGVNASPSYITEVGIGNGDGTVTDTTHEGDIVSIHYLGCIFGCFAGGWLADRIGRINGLLVGGLFALVGGALQAAAQSSDWIHAGYSEIKQSGLASGLNTVGIFGTIISAQIVDRLRRRVCVMLGSAVLFTIELVAGAVYEASLHHPDRAAHYAPVAVAMLFLLNIGYASTWGTIAFLIPTEIFPSDLRAQGNGFGITGWAIGVGMTTLVNPIMFDKIKSRSYFLLAGLNLVWIPVVYLFYPETCNRSLESIEALFSTDSPLNWKMEEAYRLDGGVLVGGDIDRMSDEYMEGDQEFPHRIDADRGSMK
;
A
#
# COMPACT_ATOMS: atom_id res chain seq x y z
N MET A 1 28.51 -4.34 -23.16
CA MET A 1 27.85 -5.65 -23.33
C MET A 1 27.95 -6.58 -22.11
N ALA A 2 28.73 -6.28 -21.05
CA ALA A 2 28.90 -7.20 -19.90
C ALA A 2 27.83 -7.09 -18.80
N PHE A 3 27.11 -5.97 -18.69
CA PHE A 3 26.11 -5.74 -17.63
C PHE A 3 24.74 -6.39 -17.91
N THR A 4 24.40 -6.66 -19.18
CA THR A 4 23.06 -7.15 -19.58
C THR A 4 22.83 -8.63 -19.28
N THR A 5 23.87 -9.40 -18.93
CA THR A 5 23.79 -10.84 -18.62
C THR A 5 24.30 -11.19 -17.23
N LEU A 6 24.57 -10.19 -16.38
CA LEU A 6 25.15 -10.40 -15.05
C LEU A 6 24.20 -11.19 -14.14
N TRP A 7 22.90 -10.96 -14.29
CA TRP A 7 21.83 -11.71 -13.62
C TRP A 7 21.77 -13.19 -14.02
N LYS A 8 22.17 -13.55 -15.25
CA LYS A 8 22.22 -14.95 -15.72
C LYS A 8 23.29 -15.78 -15.01
N ARG A 9 24.22 -15.14 -14.31
CA ARG A 9 25.26 -15.82 -13.50
C ARG A 9 24.82 -16.11 -12.08
N LEU A 10 23.69 -15.54 -11.65
CA LEU A 10 23.14 -15.77 -10.31
C LEU A 10 22.32 -17.06 -10.32
N SER A 11 22.49 -17.89 -9.28
CA SER A 11 21.57 -19.01 -9.05
C SER A 11 20.16 -18.49 -8.77
N SER A 12 19.12 -19.32 -8.99
CA SER A 12 17.72 -18.94 -8.76
C SER A 12 17.48 -18.37 -7.36
N ARG A 13 18.17 -18.89 -6.34
CA ARG A 13 18.09 -18.38 -4.96
C ARG A 13 18.72 -17.00 -4.80
N GLN A 14 19.89 -16.77 -5.40
CA GLN A 14 20.56 -15.47 -5.37
C GLN A 14 19.80 -14.41 -6.15
N LEU A 15 19.22 -14.78 -7.29
CA LEU A 15 18.39 -13.88 -8.09
C LEU A 15 17.14 -13.46 -7.31
N ASN A 16 16.46 -14.41 -6.68
CA ASN A 16 15.27 -14.14 -5.88
C ASN A 16 15.57 -13.21 -4.69
N ILE A 17 16.64 -13.48 -3.93
CA ILE A 17 17.10 -12.59 -2.84
C ILE A 17 17.42 -11.19 -3.36
N THR A 18 18.09 -11.09 -4.51
CA THR A 18 18.46 -9.79 -5.10
C THR A 18 17.22 -8.98 -5.46
N ILE A 19 16.23 -9.60 -6.13
CA ILE A 19 14.96 -8.94 -6.48
C ILE A 19 14.20 -8.48 -5.23
N GLN A 20 14.17 -9.31 -4.18
CA GLN A 20 13.55 -8.94 -2.90
C GLN A 20 14.24 -7.73 -2.27
N ILE A 21 15.58 -7.68 -2.25
CA ILE A 21 16.34 -6.54 -1.71
C ILE A 21 16.07 -5.26 -2.51
N PHE A 22 16.10 -5.33 -3.85
CA PHE A 22 15.79 -4.16 -4.68
C PHE A 22 14.36 -3.65 -4.45
N SER A 23 13.40 -4.56 -4.34
CA SER A 23 12.00 -4.21 -4.05
C SER A 23 11.85 -3.57 -2.66
N LEU A 24 12.58 -4.10 -1.66
CA LEU A 24 12.61 -3.54 -0.32
C LEU A 24 13.19 -2.13 -0.30
N ILE A 25 14.28 -1.88 -1.03
CA ILE A 25 14.89 -0.54 -1.14
C ILE A 25 13.92 0.44 -1.80
N ALA A 26 13.22 0.03 -2.86
CA ALA A 26 12.26 0.89 -3.54
C ALA A 26 11.10 1.30 -2.60
N ILE A 27 10.52 0.34 -1.88
CA ILE A 27 9.44 0.60 -0.92
C ILE A 27 9.94 1.40 0.30
N PHE A 28 11.20 1.19 0.72
CA PHE A 28 11.80 1.95 1.81
C PHE A 28 11.84 3.46 1.50
N PHE A 29 12.19 3.85 0.28
CA PHE A 29 12.22 5.26 -0.11
C PHE A 29 10.82 5.89 -0.14
N GLU A 30 9.81 5.15 -0.57
CA GLU A 30 8.42 5.63 -0.52
C GLU A 30 7.97 5.90 0.93
N GLY A 31 8.26 4.97 1.84
CA GLY A 31 7.98 5.17 3.27
C GLY A 31 8.80 6.30 3.90
N TYR A 32 10.05 6.48 3.46
CA TYR A 32 10.91 7.58 3.90
C TYR A 32 10.33 8.94 3.48
N ASP A 33 9.87 9.08 2.23
CA ASP A 33 9.30 10.32 1.72
C ASP A 33 8.03 10.71 2.51
N GLN A 34 7.15 9.76 2.80
CA GLN A 34 5.97 10.01 3.65
C GLN A 34 6.36 10.37 5.08
N GLY A 35 7.36 9.70 5.66
CA GLY A 35 7.85 9.98 7.01
C GLY A 35 8.48 11.36 7.14
N VAL A 36 9.27 11.79 6.15
CA VAL A 36 9.87 13.13 6.08
C VAL A 36 8.77 14.17 5.94
N MET A 37 7.80 13.98 5.05
CA MET A 37 6.71 14.94 4.84
C MET A 37 5.87 15.12 6.11
N GLY A 38 5.56 14.04 6.84
CA GLY A 38 4.90 14.13 8.14
C GLY A 38 5.73 14.90 9.18
N GLY A 39 7.05 14.78 9.16
CA GLY A 39 7.95 15.55 10.03
C GLY A 39 8.04 17.04 9.64
N VAL A 40 8.02 17.34 8.34
CA VAL A 40 8.06 18.70 7.80
C VAL A 40 6.78 19.47 8.13
N ASN A 41 5.62 18.85 7.96
CA ASN A 41 4.32 19.48 8.25
C ASN A 41 4.19 19.93 9.71
N ALA A 42 4.87 19.23 10.62
CA ALA A 42 4.87 19.56 12.04
C ALA A 42 5.86 20.68 12.43
N SER A 43 6.74 21.13 11.53
CA SER A 43 7.81 22.09 11.85
C SER A 43 7.29 23.54 11.96
N PRO A 44 7.77 24.39 12.89
CA PRO A 44 7.22 25.73 13.12
C PRO A 44 7.57 26.68 11.99
N SER A 45 8.75 26.49 11.41
CA SER A 45 9.22 27.24 10.26
C SER A 45 8.37 26.92 9.04
N TYR A 46 8.06 25.64 8.81
CA TYR A 46 7.12 25.23 7.76
C TYR A 46 5.76 25.90 7.99
N ILE A 47 5.24 25.77 9.21
CA ILE A 47 3.95 26.31 9.62
C ILE A 47 3.84 27.83 9.38
N THR A 48 4.90 28.58 9.65
CA THR A 48 4.96 30.03 9.46
C THR A 48 5.12 30.41 7.98
N GLU A 49 6.02 29.73 7.26
CA GLU A 49 6.37 30.05 5.87
C GLU A 49 5.20 29.80 4.92
N VAL A 50 4.48 28.69 5.11
CA VAL A 50 3.29 28.36 4.31
C VAL A 50 2.01 29.04 4.85
N GLY A 51 2.12 29.82 5.93
CA GLY A 51 1.02 30.60 6.48
C GLY A 51 -0.11 29.77 7.09
N ILE A 52 0.19 28.58 7.63
CA ILE A 52 -0.79 27.69 8.29
C ILE A 52 -0.82 27.88 9.81
N GLY A 53 0.11 28.63 10.40
CA GLY A 53 0.13 28.89 11.83
C GLY A 53 1.21 29.84 12.31
N ASN A 54 1.44 29.85 13.63
CA ASN A 54 2.39 30.76 14.27
C ASN A 54 3.76 30.09 14.46
N GLY A 55 4.82 30.90 14.60
CA GLY A 55 6.21 30.44 14.80
C GLY A 55 6.49 29.71 16.12
N ASP A 56 5.45 29.37 16.89
CA ASP A 56 5.51 28.53 18.09
C ASP A 56 5.20 27.04 17.79
N GLY A 57 4.97 26.69 16.51
CA GLY A 57 4.66 25.32 16.08
C GLY A 57 3.18 24.97 16.17
N THR A 58 2.32 25.95 16.48
CA THR A 58 0.87 25.72 16.51
C THR A 58 0.25 25.95 15.14
N VAL A 59 -0.36 24.91 14.58
CA VAL A 59 -1.18 25.02 13.38
C VAL A 59 -2.50 25.70 13.75
N THR A 60 -2.75 26.88 13.20
CA THR A 60 -4.00 27.62 13.39
C THR A 60 -5.00 27.37 12.26
N ASP A 61 -4.49 27.11 11.06
CA ASP A 61 -5.28 26.82 9.86
C ASP A 61 -5.04 25.39 9.39
N THR A 62 -5.79 24.48 10.02
CA THR A 62 -5.75 23.05 9.69
C THR A 62 -6.40 22.72 8.36
N THR A 63 -7.21 23.63 7.79
CA THR A 63 -7.82 23.44 6.46
C THR A 63 -6.77 23.72 5.39
N HIS A 64 -6.02 24.80 5.54
CA HIS A 64 -4.95 25.13 4.61
C HIS A 64 -3.80 24.10 4.64
N GLU A 65 -3.45 23.55 5.81
CA GLU A 65 -2.55 22.39 5.90
C GLU A 65 -3.08 21.18 5.10
N GLY A 66 -4.38 20.87 5.28
CA GLY A 66 -5.03 19.79 4.56
C GLY A 66 -5.05 19.99 3.04
N ASP A 67 -5.26 21.22 2.57
CA ASP A 67 -5.24 21.60 1.16
C ASP A 67 -3.86 21.36 0.53
N ILE A 68 -2.78 21.79 1.20
CA ILE A 68 -1.40 21.62 0.73
C ILE A 68 -1.08 20.13 0.56
N VAL A 69 -1.43 19.30 1.56
CA VAL A 69 -1.18 17.86 1.50
C VAL A 69 -2.07 17.18 0.44
N SER A 70 -3.29 17.64 0.24
CA SER A 70 -4.22 17.03 -0.73
C SER A 70 -3.81 17.26 -2.18
N ILE A 71 -3.15 18.39 -2.49
CA ILE A 71 -2.59 18.65 -3.82
C ILE A 71 -1.52 17.61 -4.19
N HIS A 72 -0.73 17.14 -3.21
CA HIS A 72 0.23 16.05 -3.43
C HIS A 72 -0.47 14.77 -3.91
N TYR A 73 -1.51 14.32 -3.20
CA TYR A 73 -2.28 13.13 -3.57
C TYR A 73 -3.06 13.30 -4.88
N LEU A 74 -3.50 14.52 -5.21
CA LEU A 74 -4.08 14.81 -6.51
C LEU A 74 -3.06 14.57 -7.64
N GLY A 75 -1.82 15.01 -7.45
CA GLY A 75 -0.70 14.70 -8.34
C GLY A 75 -0.45 13.19 -8.47
N CYS A 76 -0.53 12.43 -7.38
CA CYS A 76 -0.40 10.97 -7.39
C CYS A 76 -1.48 10.32 -8.26
N ILE A 77 -2.74 10.75 -8.16
CA ILE A 77 -3.85 10.21 -8.97
C ILE A 77 -3.53 10.33 -10.47
N PHE A 78 -3.15 11.52 -10.94
CA PHE A 78 -2.79 11.72 -12.34
C PHE A 78 -1.51 10.96 -12.72
N GLY A 79 -0.53 10.92 -11.81
CA GLY A 79 0.73 10.19 -11.99
C GLY A 79 0.53 8.70 -12.18
N CYS A 80 -0.40 8.07 -11.44
CA CYS A 80 -0.69 6.64 -11.55
C CYS A 80 -1.26 6.28 -12.93
N PHE A 81 -2.22 7.05 -13.45
CA PHE A 81 -2.79 6.81 -14.78
C PHE A 81 -1.80 7.10 -15.90
N ALA A 82 -1.11 8.25 -15.84
CA ALA A 82 -0.13 8.63 -16.85
C ALA A 82 1.07 7.67 -16.87
N GLY A 83 1.54 7.26 -15.69
CA GLY A 83 2.64 6.32 -15.52
C GLY A 83 2.28 4.92 -16.03
N GLY A 84 1.08 4.42 -15.72
CA GLY A 84 0.60 3.13 -16.24
C GLY A 84 0.49 3.14 -17.77
N TRP A 85 -0.18 4.15 -18.33
CA TRP A 85 -0.31 4.33 -19.78
C TRP A 85 1.04 4.42 -20.49
N LEU A 86 1.98 5.18 -19.93
CA LEU A 86 3.32 5.33 -20.50
C LEU A 86 4.10 4.01 -20.44
N ALA A 87 4.08 3.32 -19.29
CA ALA A 87 4.77 2.05 -19.10
C ALA A 87 4.29 0.96 -20.08
N ASP A 88 3.01 0.94 -20.42
CA ASP A 88 2.44 0.02 -21.42
C ASP A 88 2.94 0.34 -22.84
N ARG A 89 3.13 1.62 -23.17
CA ARG A 89 3.47 2.06 -24.53
C ARG A 89 4.97 1.97 -24.86
N ILE A 90 5.84 2.36 -23.93
CA ILE A 90 7.29 2.41 -24.14
C ILE A 90 8.04 1.25 -23.47
N GLY A 91 7.30 0.34 -22.82
CA GLY A 91 7.83 -0.78 -22.04
C GLY A 91 8.13 -0.39 -20.59
N ARG A 92 7.88 -1.33 -19.66
CA ARG A 92 7.92 -1.09 -18.21
C ARG A 92 9.24 -0.50 -17.69
N ILE A 93 10.39 -0.94 -18.23
CA ILE A 93 11.71 -0.43 -17.82
C ILE A 93 11.90 1.03 -18.25
N ASN A 94 11.55 1.36 -19.50
CA ASN A 94 11.67 2.73 -19.99
C ASN A 94 10.66 3.66 -19.30
N GLY A 95 9.46 3.15 -19.01
CA GLY A 95 8.47 3.85 -18.20
C GLY A 95 9.01 4.19 -16.80
N LEU A 96 9.67 3.23 -16.14
CA LEU A 96 10.30 3.45 -14.83
C LEU A 96 11.41 4.52 -14.90
N LEU A 97 12.24 4.52 -15.95
CA LEU A 97 13.29 5.52 -16.14
C LEU A 97 12.72 6.93 -16.35
N VAL A 98 11.66 7.07 -17.15
CA VAL A 98 10.99 8.36 -17.36
C VAL A 98 10.37 8.86 -16.06
N GLY A 99 9.72 7.96 -15.29
CA GLY A 99 9.19 8.28 -13.97
C GLY A 99 10.28 8.74 -13.00
N GLY A 100 11.43 8.06 -12.97
CA GLY A 100 12.57 8.45 -12.15
C GLY A 100 13.16 9.81 -12.53
N LEU A 101 13.26 10.12 -13.83
CA LEU A 101 13.70 11.44 -14.29
C LEU A 101 12.70 12.54 -13.91
N PHE A 102 11.40 12.26 -14.03
CA PHE A 102 10.35 13.19 -13.62
C PHE A 102 10.40 13.47 -12.11
N ALA A 103 10.57 12.43 -11.29
CA ALA A 103 10.74 12.55 -9.85
C ALA A 103 11.99 13.37 -9.48
N LEU A 104 13.11 13.17 -10.19
CA LEU A 104 14.34 13.94 -9.98
C LEU A 104 14.14 15.44 -10.27
N VAL A 105 13.48 15.77 -11.38
CA VAL A 105 13.13 17.16 -11.71
C VAL A 105 12.17 17.74 -10.68
N GLY A 106 11.15 17.00 -10.28
CA GLY A 106 10.18 17.41 -9.26
C GLY A 106 10.85 17.67 -7.90
N GLY A 107 11.76 16.80 -7.46
CA GLY A 107 12.54 16.98 -6.24
C GLY A 107 13.48 18.19 -6.33
N ALA A 108 14.14 18.40 -7.48
CA ALA A 108 14.98 19.57 -7.70
C ALA A 108 14.18 20.89 -7.67
N LEU A 109 12.97 20.90 -8.25
CA LEU A 109 12.07 22.04 -8.21
C LEU A 109 11.57 22.33 -6.78
N GLN A 110 11.20 21.30 -6.02
CA GLN A 110 10.81 21.45 -4.61
C GLN A 110 11.97 22.01 -3.78
N ALA A 111 13.19 21.51 -3.98
CA ALA A 111 14.38 22.03 -3.31
C ALA A 111 14.70 23.48 -3.71
N ALA A 112 14.48 23.85 -4.98
CA ALA A 112 14.72 25.21 -5.47
C ALA A 112 13.65 26.22 -5.04
N ALA A 113 12.45 25.77 -4.69
CA ALA A 113 11.35 26.61 -4.23
C ALA A 113 11.48 27.02 -2.75
N GLN A 114 12.47 26.51 -2.01
CA GLN A 114 12.64 26.81 -0.59
C GLN A 114 13.38 28.14 -0.37
N SER A 115 12.86 28.96 0.55
CA SER A 115 13.58 30.12 1.10
C SER A 115 14.73 29.65 2.00
N SER A 116 15.83 30.43 2.04
CA SER A 116 17.08 30.09 2.73
C SER A 116 16.98 29.87 4.24
N ASP A 117 15.82 30.16 4.84
CA ASP A 117 15.60 30.12 6.30
C ASP A 117 15.37 28.69 6.84
N TRP A 118 15.12 27.71 5.97
CA TRP A 118 14.93 26.29 6.35
C TRP A 118 16.20 25.58 6.85
N ILE A 119 17.38 25.98 6.40
CA ILE A 119 18.64 25.23 6.60
C ILE A 119 19.17 25.34 8.04
N HIS A 120 18.69 26.28 8.85
CA HIS A 120 19.25 26.59 10.16
C HIS A 120 18.45 26.07 11.37
N ALA A 121 17.26 25.50 11.19
CA ALA A 121 16.28 25.33 12.28
C ALA A 121 16.08 23.90 12.81
N GLY A 122 16.88 22.92 12.38
CA GLY A 122 16.59 21.47 12.53
C GLY A 122 16.56 20.86 13.94
N TYR A 123 16.59 21.61 15.04
CA TYR A 123 16.61 21.04 16.39
C TYR A 123 15.78 21.82 17.40
N SER A 124 14.46 21.78 17.28
CA SER A 124 13.60 21.91 18.46
C SER A 124 12.19 21.39 18.24
N GLU A 125 11.98 20.11 17.86
CA GLU A 125 10.62 19.57 17.90
C GLU A 125 10.50 18.06 18.01
N ILE A 126 10.78 17.57 19.21
CA ILE A 126 10.88 16.14 19.51
C ILE A 126 9.51 15.50 19.78
N LYS A 127 8.45 16.28 20.06
CA LYS A 127 7.18 15.73 20.54
C LYS A 127 6.19 15.34 19.43
N GLN A 128 5.82 16.25 18.52
CA GLN A 128 4.89 15.92 17.42
C GLN A 128 5.58 15.10 16.32
N SER A 129 6.77 15.52 15.89
CA SER A 129 7.60 14.73 14.96
C SER A 129 7.97 13.36 15.54
N GLY A 130 8.27 13.29 16.85
CA GLY A 130 8.52 12.01 17.53
C GLY A 130 7.30 11.11 17.62
N LEU A 131 6.09 11.65 17.77
CA LEU A 131 4.86 10.85 17.76
C LEU A 131 4.56 10.31 16.36
N ALA A 132 4.69 11.12 15.31
CA ALA A 132 4.49 10.70 13.92
C ALA A 132 5.54 9.67 13.47
N SER A 133 6.81 9.91 13.80
CA SER A 133 7.91 8.97 13.54
C SER A 133 7.75 7.68 14.36
N GLY A 134 7.33 7.81 15.62
CA GLY A 134 7.02 6.68 16.49
C GLY A 134 5.89 5.81 15.95
N LEU A 135 4.81 6.43 15.48
CA LEU A 135 3.67 5.75 14.85
C LEU A 135 4.11 4.88 13.67
N ASN A 136 4.88 5.45 12.75
CA ASN A 136 5.40 4.73 11.58
C ASN A 136 6.35 3.60 11.98
N THR A 137 7.22 3.84 12.96
CA THR A 137 8.15 2.81 13.48
C THR A 137 7.41 1.65 14.12
N VAL A 138 6.34 1.93 14.88
CA VAL A 138 5.52 0.90 15.50
C VAL A 138 4.72 0.10 14.46
N GLY A 139 4.33 0.75 13.35
CA GLY A 139 3.72 0.09 12.20
C GLY A 139 4.54 -1.05 11.63
N ILE A 140 5.88 -1.01 11.73
CA ILE A 140 6.79 -2.09 11.31
C ILE A 140 6.47 -3.39 12.05
N PHE A 141 6.17 -3.33 13.35
CA PHE A 141 5.78 -4.52 14.09
C PHE A 141 4.42 -5.06 13.60
N GLY A 142 3.50 -4.16 13.26
CA GLY A 142 2.23 -4.53 12.64
C GLY A 142 2.40 -5.26 11.31
N THR A 143 3.28 -4.80 10.43
CA THR A 143 3.54 -5.45 9.13
C THR A 143 4.26 -6.79 9.30
N ILE A 144 5.19 -6.92 10.24
CA ILE A 144 5.83 -8.21 10.58
C ILE A 144 4.77 -9.22 11.07
N ILE A 145 3.86 -8.78 11.93
CA ILE A 145 2.73 -9.61 12.39
C ILE A 145 1.86 -10.00 11.20
N SER A 146 1.58 -9.06 10.28
CA SER A 146 0.81 -9.34 9.06
C SER A 146 1.44 -10.46 8.24
N ALA A 147 2.75 -10.40 8.00
CA ALA A 147 3.46 -11.41 7.21
C ALA A 147 3.31 -12.83 7.79
N GLN A 148 3.18 -12.98 9.11
CA GLN A 148 2.96 -14.28 9.74
C GLN A 148 1.49 -14.72 9.74
N ILE A 149 0.57 -13.76 9.74
CA ILE A 149 -0.88 -14.00 9.82
C ILE A 149 -1.49 -14.24 8.44
N VAL A 150 -1.09 -13.48 7.43
CA VAL A 150 -1.70 -13.46 6.08
C VAL A 150 -1.61 -14.80 5.35
N ASP A 151 -0.55 -15.57 5.63
CA ASP A 151 -0.37 -16.90 5.02
C ASP A 151 -1.07 -18.02 5.81
N ARG A 152 -1.40 -17.77 7.09
CA ARG A 152 -2.04 -18.77 7.97
C ARG A 152 -3.53 -18.58 8.10
N LEU A 153 -4.00 -17.33 8.09
CA LEU A 153 -5.40 -16.98 8.12
C LEU A 153 -5.89 -16.68 6.70
N ARG A 154 -7.12 -17.09 6.44
CA ARG A 154 -7.91 -16.67 5.27
C ARG A 154 -7.93 -15.14 5.16
N ARG A 155 -7.67 -14.59 3.97
CA ARG A 155 -7.44 -13.13 3.80
C ARG A 155 -8.69 -12.35 4.18
N ARG A 156 -9.86 -12.86 3.78
CA ARG A 156 -11.17 -12.32 4.14
C ARG A 156 -11.45 -12.33 5.64
N VAL A 157 -11.07 -13.41 6.33
CA VAL A 157 -11.24 -13.49 7.80
C VAL A 157 -10.32 -12.50 8.50
N CYS A 158 -9.09 -12.35 8.01
CA CYS A 158 -8.13 -11.42 8.57
C CYS A 158 -8.63 -9.96 8.49
N VAL A 159 -9.16 -9.51 7.36
CA VAL A 159 -9.71 -8.14 7.25
C VAL A 159 -10.99 -7.94 8.07
N MET A 160 -11.86 -8.95 8.20
CA MET A 160 -13.04 -8.87 9.08
C MET A 160 -12.64 -8.77 10.57
N LEU A 161 -11.68 -9.59 11.01
CA LEU A 161 -11.13 -9.51 12.36
C LEU A 161 -10.42 -8.17 12.58
N GLY A 162 -9.67 -7.68 11.58
CA GLY A 162 -9.07 -6.37 11.56
C GLY A 162 -10.09 -5.26 11.79
N SER A 163 -11.19 -5.25 11.04
CA SER A 163 -12.29 -4.30 11.22
C SER A 163 -12.90 -4.35 12.62
N ALA A 164 -13.06 -5.54 13.20
CA ALA A 164 -13.57 -5.68 14.57
C ALA A 164 -12.59 -5.14 15.63
N VAL A 165 -11.28 -5.34 15.42
CA VAL A 165 -10.22 -4.79 16.28
C VAL A 165 -10.20 -3.26 16.17
N LEU A 166 -10.21 -2.71 14.96
CA LEU A 166 -10.24 -1.28 14.72
C LEU A 166 -11.49 -0.63 15.33
N PHE A 167 -12.66 -1.24 15.13
CA PHE A 167 -13.92 -0.82 15.77
C PHE A 167 -13.77 -0.72 17.29
N THR A 168 -13.21 -1.74 17.93
CA THR A 168 -13.06 -1.79 19.40
C THR A 168 -12.11 -0.70 19.89
N ILE A 169 -10.98 -0.50 19.20
CA ILE A 169 -9.98 0.51 19.56
C ILE A 169 -10.56 1.92 19.40
N GLU A 170 -11.24 2.20 18.28
CA GLU A 170 -11.86 3.51 18.03
C GLU A 170 -13.02 3.79 18.98
N LEU A 171 -13.79 2.77 19.37
CA LEU A 171 -14.84 2.91 20.37
C LEU A 171 -14.26 3.31 21.74
N VAL A 172 -13.17 2.67 22.16
CA VAL A 172 -12.46 3.01 23.40
C VAL A 172 -11.83 4.40 23.31
N ALA A 173 -11.18 4.73 22.19
CA ALA A 173 -10.60 6.05 21.96
C ALA A 173 -11.67 7.16 22.00
N GLY A 174 -12.82 6.94 21.38
CA GLY A 174 -13.96 7.85 21.42
C GLY A 174 -14.52 8.03 22.83
N ALA A 175 -14.63 6.95 23.61
CA ALA A 175 -15.08 7.01 25.01
C ALA A 175 -14.08 7.77 25.91
N VAL A 176 -12.78 7.55 25.73
CA VAL A 176 -11.72 8.27 26.46
C VAL A 176 -11.73 9.76 26.09
N TYR A 177 -11.92 10.08 24.80
CA TYR A 177 -12.01 11.47 24.36
C TYR A 177 -13.27 12.14 24.93
N GLU A 178 -14.43 11.49 24.90
CA GLU A 178 -15.66 11.99 25.52
C GLU A 178 -15.47 12.23 27.03
N ALA A 179 -14.86 11.29 27.74
CA ALA A 179 -14.56 11.45 29.17
C ALA A 179 -13.63 12.65 29.45
N SER A 180 -12.67 12.91 28.57
CA SER A 180 -11.78 14.08 28.71
C SER A 180 -12.49 15.42 28.51
N LEU A 181 -13.59 15.45 27.72
CA LEU A 181 -14.41 16.64 27.52
C LEU A 181 -15.28 16.95 28.75
N HIS A 182 -15.79 15.92 29.43
CA HIS A 182 -16.63 16.08 30.64
C HIS A 182 -15.81 16.30 31.93
N HIS A 183 -14.55 15.86 31.96
CA HIS A 183 -13.64 16.04 33.10
C HIS A 183 -12.31 16.69 32.69
N PRO A 184 -12.30 18.00 32.35
CA PRO A 184 -11.10 18.71 31.89
C PRO A 184 -9.99 18.74 32.95
N ASP A 185 -10.36 18.71 34.23
CA ASP A 185 -9.46 18.64 35.38
C ASP A 185 -8.60 17.35 35.39
N ARG A 186 -9.07 16.29 34.72
CA ARG A 186 -8.37 15.01 34.59
C ARG A 186 -7.80 14.75 33.20
N ALA A 187 -7.79 15.75 32.31
CA ALA A 187 -7.28 15.62 30.94
C ALA A 187 -5.87 15.00 30.86
N ALA A 188 -4.98 15.36 31.80
CA ALA A 188 -3.63 14.81 31.88
C ALA A 188 -3.58 13.29 32.14
N HIS A 189 -4.60 12.73 32.80
CA HIS A 189 -4.70 11.29 33.04
C HIS A 189 -5.24 10.52 31.83
N TYR A 190 -5.99 11.17 30.93
CA TYR A 190 -6.53 10.55 29.71
C TYR A 190 -5.52 10.56 28.55
N ALA A 191 -4.59 11.51 28.52
CA ALA A 191 -3.62 11.67 27.43
C ALA A 191 -2.78 10.41 27.14
N PRO A 192 -2.20 9.69 28.14
CA PRO A 192 -1.44 8.46 27.87
C PRO A 192 -2.29 7.35 27.24
N VAL A 193 -3.57 7.26 27.64
CA VAL A 193 -4.49 6.26 27.10
C VAL A 193 -4.83 6.58 25.64
N ALA A 194 -5.07 7.85 25.31
CA ALA A 194 -5.32 8.28 23.93
C ALA A 194 -4.12 7.99 23.02
N VAL A 195 -2.90 8.26 23.48
CA VAL A 195 -1.67 7.93 22.75
C VAL A 195 -1.54 6.42 22.56
N ALA A 196 -1.76 5.61 23.60
CA ALA A 196 -1.71 4.16 23.50
C ALA A 196 -2.75 3.60 22.50
N MET A 197 -3.97 4.14 22.48
CA MET A 197 -5.00 3.74 21.50
C MET A 197 -4.57 4.07 20.07
N LEU A 198 -3.92 5.21 19.84
CA LEU A 198 -3.41 5.60 18.52
C LEU A 198 -2.30 4.66 18.02
N PHE A 199 -1.41 4.19 18.90
CA PHE A 199 -0.43 3.15 18.54
C PHE A 199 -1.09 1.79 18.27
N LEU A 200 -2.04 1.37 19.11
CA LEU A 200 -2.76 0.11 18.91
C LEU A 200 -3.58 0.13 17.62
N LEU A 201 -4.20 1.27 17.29
CA LEU A 201 -4.93 1.47 16.04
C LEU A 201 -4.00 1.25 14.84
N ASN A 202 -2.80 1.85 14.88
CA ASN A 202 -1.81 1.71 13.81
C ASN A 202 -1.33 0.26 13.65
N ILE A 203 -1.01 -0.45 14.75
CA ILE A 203 -0.64 -1.88 14.69
C ILE A 203 -1.79 -2.72 14.14
N GLY A 204 -3.02 -2.49 14.62
CA GLY A 204 -4.22 -3.20 14.17
C GLY A 204 -4.48 -3.00 12.69
N TYR A 205 -4.32 -1.78 12.21
CA TYR A 205 -4.44 -1.44 10.80
C TYR A 205 -3.33 -2.10 9.98
N ALA A 206 -2.06 -1.87 10.32
CA ALA A 206 -0.90 -2.38 9.58
C ALA A 206 -0.88 -3.92 9.49
N SER A 207 -1.29 -4.59 10.57
CA SER A 207 -1.34 -6.06 10.63
C SER A 207 -2.47 -6.68 9.79
N THR A 208 -3.52 -5.93 9.48
CA THR A 208 -4.70 -6.42 8.76
C THR A 208 -4.92 -5.64 7.46
N TRP A 209 -5.75 -4.59 7.51
CA TRP A 209 -6.14 -3.79 6.35
C TRP A 209 -4.95 -3.19 5.59
N GLY A 210 -3.97 -2.65 6.31
CA GLY A 210 -2.83 -1.96 5.72
C GLY A 210 -2.00 -2.82 4.78
N THR A 211 -1.86 -4.12 5.04
CA THR A 211 -1.11 -5.03 4.16
C THR A 211 -2.04 -5.72 3.14
N ILE A 212 -3.21 -6.18 3.60
CA ILE A 212 -4.11 -6.99 2.76
C ILE A 212 -4.80 -6.14 1.69
N ALA A 213 -5.09 -4.86 1.95
CA ALA A 213 -5.74 -3.98 0.98
C ALA A 213 -4.90 -3.78 -0.29
N PHE A 214 -3.57 -3.81 -0.19
CA PHE A 214 -2.68 -3.75 -1.36
C PHE A 214 -2.42 -5.12 -1.98
N LEU A 215 -2.59 -6.20 -1.21
CA LEU A 215 -2.40 -7.57 -1.69
C LEU A 215 -3.57 -8.06 -2.55
N ILE A 216 -4.81 -7.88 -2.09
CA ILE A 216 -6.01 -8.40 -2.75
C ILE A 216 -6.13 -7.95 -4.22
N PRO A 217 -5.94 -6.67 -4.58
CA PRO A 217 -5.95 -6.25 -5.98
C PRO A 217 -4.96 -7.03 -6.85
N THR A 218 -3.76 -7.30 -6.33
CA THR A 218 -2.72 -8.03 -7.08
C THR A 218 -3.09 -9.50 -7.32
N GLU A 219 -3.95 -10.07 -6.48
CA GLU A 219 -4.43 -11.45 -6.56
C GLU A 219 -5.72 -11.57 -7.39
N ILE A 220 -6.60 -10.56 -7.35
CA ILE A 220 -7.89 -10.55 -8.08
C ILE A 220 -7.72 -10.23 -9.56
N PHE A 221 -6.82 -9.31 -9.92
CA PHE A 221 -6.68 -8.90 -11.31
C PHE A 221 -5.94 -9.97 -12.14
N PRO A 222 -6.49 -10.32 -13.33
CA PRO A 222 -5.86 -11.26 -14.24
C PRO A 222 -4.50 -10.71 -14.70
N SER A 223 -3.59 -11.61 -15.08
CA SER A 223 -2.19 -11.30 -15.41
C SER A 223 -2.03 -10.14 -16.39
N ASP A 224 -2.89 -10.09 -17.42
CA ASP A 224 -2.83 -9.10 -18.49
C ASP A 224 -3.27 -7.69 -18.05
N LEU A 225 -4.20 -7.61 -17.08
CA LEU A 225 -4.73 -6.33 -16.57
C LEU A 225 -4.13 -5.93 -15.23
N ARG A 226 -3.25 -6.75 -14.64
CA ARG A 226 -2.74 -6.56 -13.28
C ARG A 226 -2.07 -5.21 -13.05
N ALA A 227 -1.32 -4.71 -14.03
CA ALA A 227 -0.66 -3.39 -13.90
C ALA A 227 -1.69 -2.25 -13.83
N GLN A 228 -2.71 -2.29 -14.68
CA GLN A 228 -3.78 -1.28 -14.71
C GLN A 228 -4.67 -1.39 -13.46
N GLY A 229 -5.01 -2.62 -13.06
CA GLY A 229 -5.77 -2.89 -11.85
C GLY A 229 -5.07 -2.41 -10.57
N ASN A 230 -3.76 -2.63 -10.46
CA ASN A 230 -2.96 -2.06 -9.37
C ASN A 230 -2.97 -0.53 -9.39
N GLY A 231 -2.92 0.10 -10.57
CA GLY A 231 -3.05 1.55 -10.72
C GLY A 231 -4.38 2.09 -10.17
N PHE A 232 -5.49 1.37 -10.39
CA PHE A 232 -6.78 1.70 -9.77
C PHE A 232 -6.75 1.56 -8.24
N GLY A 233 -6.09 0.53 -7.72
CA GLY A 233 -5.91 0.34 -6.27
C GLY A 233 -5.17 1.52 -5.63
N ILE A 234 -4.03 1.94 -6.21
CA ILE A 234 -3.28 3.11 -5.72
C ILE A 234 -4.08 4.40 -5.85
N THR A 235 -4.84 4.56 -6.93
CA THR A 235 -5.72 5.72 -7.11
C THR A 235 -6.78 5.80 -6.01
N GLY A 236 -7.44 4.67 -5.70
CA GLY A 236 -8.42 4.60 -4.61
C GLY A 236 -7.81 4.93 -3.26
N TRP A 237 -6.59 4.45 -2.99
CA TRP A 237 -5.83 4.82 -1.80
C TRP A 237 -5.53 6.33 -1.74
N ALA A 238 -5.03 6.92 -2.82
CA ALA A 238 -4.71 8.35 -2.88
C ALA A 238 -5.94 9.25 -2.68
N ILE A 239 -7.09 8.88 -3.27
CA ILE A 239 -8.37 9.57 -3.03
C ILE A 239 -8.75 9.48 -1.54
N GLY A 240 -8.62 8.29 -0.94
CA GLY A 240 -8.94 8.08 0.47
C GLY A 240 -8.08 8.93 1.40
N VAL A 241 -6.76 8.93 1.20
CA VAL A 241 -5.84 9.72 2.03
C VAL A 241 -6.04 11.22 1.79
N GLY A 242 -6.16 11.68 0.55
CA GLY A 242 -6.44 13.09 0.25
C GLY A 242 -7.76 13.57 0.86
N MET A 243 -8.85 12.82 0.65
CA MET A 243 -10.16 13.16 1.22
C MET A 243 -10.14 13.21 2.75
N THR A 244 -9.52 12.21 3.40
CA THR A 244 -9.45 12.17 4.87
C THR A 244 -8.55 13.28 5.42
N THR A 245 -7.51 13.68 4.71
CA THR A 245 -6.64 14.80 5.11
C THR A 245 -7.40 16.13 5.13
N LEU A 246 -8.36 16.34 4.22
CA LEU A 246 -9.26 17.51 4.23
C LEU A 246 -10.39 17.39 5.25
N VAL A 247 -11.03 16.22 5.31
CA VAL A 247 -12.27 16.04 6.07
C VAL A 247 -11.99 15.85 7.57
N ASN A 248 -10.90 15.17 7.95
CA ASN A 248 -10.64 14.85 9.35
C ASN A 248 -10.50 16.10 10.22
N PRO A 249 -9.73 17.14 9.88
CA PRO A 249 -9.63 18.34 10.71
C PRO A 249 -10.98 19.02 10.94
N ILE A 250 -11.79 19.15 9.88
CA ILE A 250 -13.14 19.71 9.94
C ILE A 250 -14.06 18.85 10.80
N MET A 251 -13.98 17.53 10.65
CA MET A 251 -14.74 16.57 11.43
C MET A 251 -14.40 16.66 12.93
N PHE A 252 -13.12 16.65 13.28
CA PHE A 252 -12.70 16.74 14.69
C PHE A 252 -13.03 18.10 15.32
N ASP A 253 -13.02 19.20 14.57
CA ASP A 253 -13.50 20.51 15.05
C ASP A 253 -15.01 20.50 15.34
N LYS A 254 -15.83 20.05 14.38
CA LYS A 254 -17.29 20.16 14.44
C LYS A 254 -17.94 19.13 15.35
N ILE A 255 -17.51 17.87 15.26
CA ILE A 255 -18.18 16.75 15.94
C ILE A 255 -17.33 16.11 17.04
N LYS A 256 -16.07 16.57 17.24
CA LYS A 256 -15.20 16.22 18.37
C LYS A 256 -15.09 14.70 18.58
N SER A 257 -15.46 14.20 19.75
CA SER A 257 -15.46 12.78 20.13
C SER A 257 -16.33 11.90 19.21
N ARG A 258 -17.41 12.45 18.64
CA ARG A 258 -18.31 11.74 17.72
C ARG A 258 -17.62 11.29 16.45
N SER A 259 -16.50 11.90 16.08
CA SER A 259 -15.64 11.47 14.97
C SER A 259 -15.17 10.03 15.16
N TYR A 260 -14.69 9.67 16.35
CA TYR A 260 -14.23 8.30 16.63
C TYR A 260 -15.36 7.28 16.60
N PHE A 261 -16.55 7.64 17.10
CA PHE A 261 -17.72 6.76 17.03
C PHE A 261 -18.22 6.58 15.58
N LEU A 262 -18.11 7.60 14.75
CA LEU A 262 -18.41 7.52 13.32
C LEU A 262 -17.43 6.60 12.59
N LEU A 263 -16.13 6.75 12.82
CA LEU A 263 -15.09 5.89 12.26
C LEU A 263 -15.27 4.44 12.73
N ALA A 264 -15.59 4.23 14.01
CA ALA A 264 -15.88 2.90 14.54
C ALA A 264 -17.09 2.30 13.81
N GLY A 265 -18.18 3.04 13.67
CA GLY A 265 -19.35 2.61 12.91
C GLY A 265 -19.02 2.22 11.48
N LEU A 266 -18.16 2.97 10.80
CA LEU A 266 -17.70 2.65 9.44
C LEU A 266 -16.90 1.34 9.40
N ASN A 267 -16.00 1.12 10.37
CA ASN A 267 -15.27 -0.14 10.52
C ASN A 267 -16.23 -1.32 10.73
N LEU A 268 -17.31 -1.15 11.48
CA LEU A 268 -18.32 -2.20 11.67
C LEU A 268 -19.10 -2.50 10.38
N VAL A 269 -19.41 -1.48 9.57
CA VAL A 269 -20.08 -1.64 8.26
C VAL A 269 -19.20 -2.39 7.25
N TRP A 270 -17.88 -2.29 7.36
CA TRP A 270 -16.98 -3.06 6.49
C TRP A 270 -17.08 -4.57 6.70
N ILE A 271 -17.45 -5.05 7.89
CA ILE A 271 -17.58 -6.49 8.17
C ILE A 271 -18.62 -7.16 7.26
N PRO A 272 -19.89 -6.72 7.20
CA PRO A 272 -20.86 -7.32 6.29
C PRO A 272 -20.50 -7.09 4.81
N VAL A 273 -19.88 -5.96 4.45
CA VAL A 273 -19.44 -5.71 3.06
C VAL A 273 -18.40 -6.75 2.63
N VAL A 274 -17.37 -6.95 3.44
CA VAL A 274 -16.35 -7.97 3.20
C VAL A 274 -16.96 -9.37 3.24
N TYR A 275 -17.91 -9.61 4.15
CA TYR A 275 -18.61 -10.88 4.19
C TYR A 275 -19.40 -11.14 2.89
N LEU A 276 -20.07 -10.15 2.34
CA LEU A 276 -20.92 -10.35 1.17
C LEU A 276 -20.14 -10.39 -0.15
N PHE A 277 -19.12 -9.54 -0.30
CA PHE A 277 -18.56 -9.23 -1.63
C PHE A 277 -17.10 -9.65 -1.83
N TYR A 278 -16.30 -9.80 -0.77
CA TYR A 278 -14.87 -10.08 -0.96
C TYR A 278 -14.64 -11.56 -1.30
N PRO A 279 -13.89 -11.87 -2.37
CA PRO A 279 -13.49 -13.24 -2.67
C PRO A 279 -12.39 -13.72 -1.69
N GLU A 280 -12.30 -15.03 -1.49
CA GLU A 280 -11.14 -15.63 -0.82
C GLU A 280 -10.01 -15.86 -1.82
N THR A 281 -8.83 -15.33 -1.54
CA THR A 281 -7.63 -15.50 -2.37
C THR A 281 -6.57 -16.41 -1.70
N CYS A 282 -6.68 -16.60 -0.37
CA CYS A 282 -6.36 -17.83 0.38
C CYS A 282 -5.75 -19.05 -0.30
N ASN A 283 -4.43 -19.17 -0.51
CA ASN A 283 -3.81 -20.40 -1.03
C ASN A 283 -4.38 -20.86 -2.39
N ARG A 284 -4.75 -19.91 -3.26
CA ARG A 284 -5.26 -20.16 -4.61
C ARG A 284 -4.24 -19.70 -5.65
N SER A 285 -4.14 -20.42 -6.77
CA SER A 285 -3.34 -19.96 -7.89
C SER A 285 -4.06 -18.81 -8.60
N LEU A 286 -3.30 -17.94 -9.27
CA LEU A 286 -3.86 -16.76 -9.94
C LEU A 286 -4.82 -17.16 -11.06
N GLU A 287 -4.54 -18.27 -11.74
CA GLU A 287 -5.34 -18.85 -12.82
C GLU A 287 -6.66 -19.41 -12.26
N SER A 288 -6.60 -20.07 -11.11
CA SER A 288 -7.80 -20.60 -10.44
C SER A 288 -8.72 -19.50 -9.89
N ILE A 289 -8.18 -18.30 -9.62
CA ILE A 289 -8.98 -17.15 -9.15
C ILE A 289 -9.92 -16.65 -10.25
N GLU A 290 -9.59 -16.82 -11.53
CA GLU A 290 -10.47 -16.45 -12.64
C GLU A 290 -11.81 -17.19 -12.59
N ALA A 291 -11.80 -18.44 -12.11
CA ALA A 291 -13.02 -19.22 -11.88
C ALA A 291 -13.97 -18.61 -10.84
N LEU A 292 -13.49 -17.77 -9.91
CA LEU A 292 -14.36 -17.06 -8.97
C LEU A 292 -15.28 -16.06 -9.69
N PHE A 293 -14.86 -15.57 -10.84
CA PHE A 293 -15.55 -14.53 -11.61
C PHE A 293 -16.35 -15.11 -12.79
N SER A 294 -16.49 -16.44 -12.91
CA SER A 294 -17.36 -17.06 -13.92
C SER A 294 -18.86 -16.92 -13.62
N THR A 295 -19.22 -16.43 -12.42
CA THR A 295 -20.60 -16.18 -12.00
C THR A 295 -21.00 -14.70 -12.17
N ASP A 296 -22.22 -14.45 -12.64
CA ASP A 296 -22.79 -13.09 -12.75
C ASP A 296 -23.16 -12.46 -11.39
N SER A 297 -23.07 -13.23 -10.30
CA SER A 297 -23.44 -12.76 -8.97
C SER A 297 -22.26 -12.12 -8.24
N PRO A 298 -22.44 -10.93 -7.64
CA PRO A 298 -21.39 -10.28 -6.85
C PRO A 298 -21.17 -10.92 -5.47
N LEU A 299 -22.02 -11.88 -5.08
CA LEU A 299 -22.01 -12.50 -3.74
C LEU A 299 -20.95 -13.60 -3.64
N ASN A 300 -20.14 -13.52 -2.57
CA ASN A 300 -19.01 -14.42 -2.33
C ASN A 300 -19.38 -15.90 -2.36
N TRP A 301 -20.51 -16.32 -1.76
CA TRP A 301 -20.87 -17.75 -1.75
C TRP A 301 -21.12 -18.33 -3.15
N LYS A 302 -21.61 -17.52 -4.09
CA LYS A 302 -21.76 -17.94 -5.49
C LYS A 302 -20.41 -17.96 -6.22
N MET A 303 -19.51 -17.02 -5.91
CA MET A 303 -18.13 -17.07 -6.41
C MET A 303 -17.42 -18.33 -5.91
N GLU A 304 -17.55 -18.65 -4.62
CA GLU A 304 -16.98 -19.87 -4.02
C GLU A 304 -17.57 -21.15 -4.63
N GLU A 305 -18.86 -21.15 -4.96
CA GLU A 305 -19.49 -22.25 -5.67
C GLU A 305 -18.94 -22.40 -7.10
N ALA A 306 -18.77 -21.30 -7.83
CA ALA A 306 -18.16 -21.28 -9.15
C ALA A 306 -16.71 -21.80 -9.13
N TYR A 307 -15.91 -21.34 -8.17
CA TYR A 307 -14.55 -21.84 -7.96
C TYR A 307 -14.52 -23.35 -7.67
N ARG A 308 -15.47 -23.87 -6.89
CA ARG A 308 -15.54 -25.31 -6.59
C ARG A 308 -15.87 -26.14 -7.84
N LEU A 309 -16.62 -25.57 -8.78
CA LEU A 309 -17.01 -26.26 -10.02
C LEU A 309 -15.91 -26.17 -11.08
N ASP A 310 -15.32 -24.99 -11.27
CA ASP A 310 -14.46 -24.69 -12.43
C ASP A 310 -12.96 -24.56 -12.06
N GLY A 311 -12.64 -24.29 -10.79
CA GLY A 311 -11.27 -23.96 -10.36
C GLY A 311 -10.27 -25.12 -10.49
N GLY A 312 -10.71 -26.37 -10.38
CA GLY A 312 -9.87 -27.55 -10.60
C GLY A 312 -9.61 -27.86 -12.09
N VAL A 313 -10.55 -27.47 -12.96
CA VAL A 313 -10.47 -27.73 -14.40
C VAL A 313 -9.45 -26.80 -15.06
N LEU A 314 -9.37 -25.54 -14.64
CA LEU A 314 -8.38 -24.59 -15.14
C LEU A 314 -6.94 -24.98 -14.79
N VAL A 315 -6.72 -25.48 -13.56
CA VAL A 315 -5.40 -25.96 -13.13
C VAL A 315 -5.00 -27.25 -13.86
N GLY A 316 -5.95 -28.15 -14.11
CA GLY A 316 -5.71 -29.39 -14.86
C GLY A 316 -5.52 -29.18 -16.37
N GLY A 317 -6.29 -28.27 -16.95
CA GLY A 317 -6.25 -27.96 -18.39
C GLY A 317 -4.91 -27.38 -18.85
N ASP A 318 -4.26 -26.56 -18.02
CA ASP A 318 -2.91 -26.05 -18.35
C ASP A 318 -1.81 -27.11 -18.17
N ILE A 319 -1.98 -28.09 -17.26
CA ILE A 319 -1.06 -29.23 -17.14
C ILE A 319 -1.18 -30.13 -18.37
N ASP A 320 -2.41 -30.40 -18.83
CA ASP A 320 -2.65 -31.18 -20.03
C ASP A 320 -2.15 -30.43 -21.27
N ARG A 321 -2.41 -29.12 -21.39
CA ARG A 321 -1.93 -28.27 -22.50
C ARG A 321 -0.41 -28.10 -22.53
N MET A 322 0.25 -27.96 -21.37
CA MET A 322 1.71 -28.02 -21.28
C MET A 322 2.22 -29.41 -21.64
N SER A 323 1.58 -30.49 -21.17
CA SER A 323 1.97 -31.85 -21.52
C SER A 323 1.86 -32.10 -23.02
N ASP A 324 0.82 -31.56 -23.67
CA ASP A 324 0.63 -31.62 -25.12
C ASP A 324 1.67 -30.76 -25.85
N GLU A 325 2.00 -29.56 -25.38
CA GLU A 325 3.10 -28.73 -25.94
C GLU A 325 4.48 -29.40 -25.76
N TYR A 326 4.73 -30.11 -24.65
CA TYR A 326 5.95 -30.89 -24.43
C TYR A 326 5.98 -32.18 -25.26
N MET A 327 4.83 -32.79 -25.53
CA MET A 327 4.71 -34.00 -26.35
C MET A 327 4.70 -33.69 -27.86
N GLU A 328 4.24 -32.50 -28.26
CA GLU A 328 4.34 -31.99 -29.64
C GLU A 328 5.70 -31.36 -29.95
N GLY A 329 6.46 -30.93 -28.93
CA GLY A 329 7.81 -30.37 -29.05
C GLY A 329 8.94 -31.39 -29.29
N ASP A 330 8.65 -32.68 -29.26
CA ASP A 330 9.65 -33.77 -29.36
C ASP A 330 9.72 -34.41 -30.77
N GLN A 331 9.42 -33.64 -31.82
CA GLN A 331 9.80 -33.99 -33.19
C GLN A 331 10.89 -33.04 -33.71
N GLU A 332 12.04 -33.64 -34.01
CA GLU A 332 13.27 -33.08 -34.60
C GLU A 332 14.33 -32.50 -33.66
N PHE A 333 14.99 -33.40 -32.91
CA PHE A 333 16.45 -33.27 -32.74
C PHE A 333 17.16 -33.73 -34.03
N PRO A 334 17.91 -32.87 -34.74
CA PRO A 334 18.71 -33.33 -35.87
C PRO A 334 19.82 -34.25 -35.36
N HIS A 335 19.80 -35.46 -35.89
CA HIS A 335 20.80 -36.49 -35.68
C HIS A 335 22.24 -35.96 -35.80
N ARG A 336 23.00 -36.26 -34.75
CA ARG A 336 24.43 -36.57 -34.73
C ARG A 336 25.02 -36.93 -36.11
N ILE A 337 25.98 -36.14 -36.58
CA ILE A 337 26.99 -36.57 -37.56
C ILE A 337 28.34 -36.54 -36.86
N ASP A 338 28.84 -37.72 -36.51
CA ASP A 338 30.23 -37.93 -36.11
C ASP A 338 31.09 -38.25 -37.36
N ALA A 339 32.29 -37.68 -37.38
CA ALA A 339 33.55 -38.16 -37.95
C ALA A 339 33.89 -38.00 -39.46
N ASP A 340 34.98 -37.23 -39.66
CA ASP A 340 36.11 -37.41 -40.58
C ASP A 340 35.91 -37.54 -42.10
N ARG A 341 36.45 -36.54 -42.83
CA ARG A 341 37.49 -36.73 -43.89
C ARG A 341 37.89 -35.39 -44.53
N GLY A 342 39.20 -35.12 -44.57
CA GLY A 342 39.85 -34.56 -45.77
C GLY A 342 40.37 -33.12 -45.71
N SER A 343 41.62 -32.97 -45.30
CA SER A 343 42.53 -31.90 -45.74
C SER A 343 42.77 -31.89 -47.25
N MET A 344 43.22 -30.75 -47.80
CA MET A 344 43.61 -30.42 -49.19
C MET A 344 42.45 -29.79 -49.98
N LYS A 345 42.51 -28.53 -50.45
CA LYS A 345 43.61 -27.68 -50.92
C LYS A 345 43.27 -26.20 -50.75
#